data_AF-A0A9D6DQE3-F1
#
_entry.id   AF-A0A9D6DQE3-F1
#
_cell.length_a   1.000
_cell.length_b   1.000
_cell.length_c   1.000
_cell.angle_alpha   90.00
_cell.angle_beta   90.00
_cell.angle_gamma   90.00
#
_symmetry.space_group_name_H-M   'P 1'
#
loop_
_entity.id
_entity.type
_entity.pdbx_description
1 polymer ?
#
loop_
_entity_poly.entity_id
_entity_poly.type
_entity_poly.pdbx_seq_one_letter_code
_entity_poly.pdbx_strand_id
1 'polypeptide(L)'
;VYDHVSSDKGQFTHIVNDVLLKNWAKPNLLMMIEVDHVFKQSELAKALKIMSEGKIRNATTKPLELWKTYEYRIPERNRLATVFWNMDNLDSLPQTGRFANIHHMPFLPVYTHNFGFCWNPKTVYWKHLLAMANAPITGDRRPNENWYDKWLNWSIDGDNKDLEISLGQEHNIPYAYRYDVNDLPEVIKDKYNLWPPTKS
;
A
#
# COMPACT_ATOMS: atom_id res chain seq x y z
N VAL A 1 -4.63 12.46 -22.93
CA VAL A 1 -3.86 11.83 -21.83
C VAL A 1 -2.39 12.03 -22.16
N TYR A 2 -1.76 13.07 -21.63
CA TYR A 2 -0.43 13.53 -22.07
C TYR A 2 0.70 13.23 -21.06
N ASP A 3 0.38 12.94 -19.80
CA ASP A 3 1.35 12.62 -18.76
C ASP A 3 1.34 11.10 -18.49
N HIS A 4 1.86 10.33 -19.45
CA HIS A 4 2.05 8.90 -19.29
C HIS A 4 3.53 8.57 -19.38
N VAL A 5 4.01 7.72 -18.46
CA VAL A 5 5.32 7.08 -18.59
C VAL A 5 5.06 5.67 -19.07
N SER A 6 5.72 5.26 -20.16
CA SER A 6 5.59 3.91 -20.72
C SER A 6 6.15 2.82 -19.81
N SER A 7 6.97 3.20 -18.82
CA SER A 7 7.53 2.35 -17.78
C SER A 7 6.84 2.59 -16.44
N ASP A 8 6.79 1.53 -15.62
CA ASP A 8 6.41 1.58 -14.20
C ASP A 8 7.52 2.12 -13.28
N LYS A 9 8.73 2.36 -13.82
CA LYS A 9 9.85 2.98 -13.11
C LYS A 9 9.85 4.48 -13.32
N GLY A 10 10.12 5.24 -12.25
CA GLY A 10 10.24 6.69 -12.34
C GLY A 10 8.92 7.43 -12.56
N GLN A 11 7.77 6.74 -12.49
CA GLN A 11 6.45 7.36 -12.62
C GLN A 11 6.26 8.51 -11.63
N PHE A 12 6.67 8.30 -10.38
CA PHE A 12 6.59 9.34 -9.35
C PHE A 12 7.60 10.47 -9.54
N THR A 13 8.81 10.19 -10.05
CA THR A 13 9.74 11.23 -10.49
C THR A 13 9.11 12.13 -11.54
N HIS A 14 8.48 11.53 -12.56
CA HIS A 14 7.78 12.29 -13.60
C HIS A 14 6.60 13.10 -13.03
N ILE A 15 5.71 12.48 -12.26
CA ILE A 15 4.57 13.18 -11.65
C ILE A 15 5.05 14.35 -10.80
N VAL A 16 6.08 14.17 -9.98
CA VAL A 16 6.57 15.23 -9.11
C VAL A 16 7.26 16.32 -9.93
N ASN A 17 8.25 15.98 -10.75
CA ASN A 17 9.09 16.98 -11.40
C ASN A 17 8.40 17.66 -12.57
N ASP A 18 7.64 16.91 -13.37
CA ASP A 18 7.07 17.41 -14.61
C ASP A 18 5.65 17.94 -14.45
N VAL A 19 4.92 17.48 -13.44
CA VAL A 19 3.54 17.93 -13.18
C VAL A 19 3.49 18.80 -11.92
N LEU A 20 3.92 18.29 -10.77
CA LEU A 20 3.74 19.01 -9.50
C LEU A 20 4.62 20.27 -9.41
N LEU A 21 5.93 20.14 -9.61
CA LEU A 21 6.87 21.25 -9.42
C LEU A 21 6.78 22.33 -10.51
N LYS A 22 6.18 22.03 -11.67
CA LYS A 22 5.94 23.04 -12.73
C LYS A 22 4.71 23.90 -12.46
N ASN A 23 3.73 23.37 -11.74
CA ASN A 23 2.42 24.01 -11.59
C ASN A 23 2.14 24.51 -10.16
N TRP A 24 2.92 24.08 -9.16
CA TRP A 24 2.74 24.46 -7.76
C TRP A 24 4.07 24.73 -7.06
N ALA A 25 3.98 25.46 -5.94
CA ALA A 25 5.13 25.67 -5.06
C ALA A 25 5.67 24.34 -4.54
N LYS A 26 7.00 24.21 -4.53
CA LYS A 26 7.67 23.00 -4.05
C LYS A 26 7.29 22.71 -2.59
N PRO A 27 6.78 21.51 -2.27
CA PRO A 27 6.50 21.14 -0.88
C PRO A 27 7.81 20.90 -0.11
N ASN A 28 7.82 21.10 1.21
CA ASN A 28 8.93 20.66 2.08
C ASN A 28 8.92 19.16 2.34
N LEU A 29 7.72 18.56 2.34
CA LEU A 29 7.50 17.15 2.57
C LEU A 29 6.50 16.61 1.55
N LEU A 30 6.88 15.53 0.87
CA LEU A 30 6.04 14.81 -0.06
C LEU A 30 5.65 13.46 0.57
N MET A 31 4.37 13.10 0.46
CA MET A 31 3.83 11.80 0.87
C MET A 31 3.16 11.15 -0.35
N MET A 32 3.57 9.93 -0.66
CA MET A 32 3.01 9.11 -1.73
C MET A 32 2.32 7.91 -1.11
N ILE A 33 1.00 7.92 -1.25
CA ILE A 33 0.08 6.98 -0.60
C ILE A 33 -0.79 6.32 -1.67
N GLU A 34 -0.96 5.00 -1.58
CA GLU A 34 -1.88 4.27 -2.44
C GLU A 34 -3.33 4.51 -2.01
N VAL A 35 -4.28 4.38 -2.93
CA VAL A 35 -5.70 4.70 -2.67
C VAL A 35 -6.37 3.77 -1.66
N ASP A 36 -5.76 2.61 -1.39
CA ASP A 36 -6.20 1.62 -0.39
C ASP A 36 -5.34 1.64 0.87
N HIS A 37 -4.43 2.62 1.01
CA HIS A 37 -3.66 2.86 2.22
C HIS A 37 -4.41 3.84 3.13
N VAL A 38 -4.54 3.46 4.40
CA VAL A 38 -5.19 4.28 5.43
C VAL A 38 -4.35 4.23 6.70
N PHE A 39 -4.25 5.36 7.38
CA PHE A 39 -3.51 5.49 8.62
C PHE A 39 -4.46 5.63 9.81
N LYS A 40 -4.08 5.05 10.96
CA LYS A 40 -4.50 5.59 12.25
C LYS A 40 -3.96 7.02 12.38
N GLN A 41 -4.71 7.92 12.99
CA GLN A 41 -4.27 9.31 13.15
C GLN A 41 -2.93 9.42 13.89
N SER A 42 -2.73 8.60 14.92
CA SER A 42 -1.50 8.56 15.71
C SER A 42 -0.28 8.08 14.90
N GLU A 43 -0.46 7.11 14.02
CA GLU A 43 0.59 6.58 13.12
C GLU A 43 1.01 7.63 12.09
N LEU A 44 0.04 8.32 11.47
CA LEU A 44 0.33 9.40 10.53
C LEU A 44 1.05 10.56 11.23
N ALA A 45 0.57 11.00 12.40
CA ALA A 45 1.21 12.06 13.16
C ALA A 45 2.66 11.72 13.53
N LYS A 46 2.91 10.47 13.94
CA LYS A 46 4.26 9.97 14.24
C LYS A 46 5.15 9.96 12.99
N ALA A 47 4.64 9.50 11.84
CA ALA A 47 5.38 9.49 10.58
C ALA A 47 5.77 10.91 10.14
N LEU A 48 4.80 11.83 10.15
CA LEU A 48 5.02 13.24 9.79
C LEU A 48 6.03 13.91 10.72
N LYS A 49 5.94 13.66 12.04
CA LYS A 49 6.91 14.17 13.01
C LYS A 49 8.33 13.71 12.66
N ILE A 50 8.55 12.41 12.47
CA ILE A 50 9.88 11.85 12.15
C ILE A 50 10.42 12.46 10.86
N MET A 51 9.60 12.56 9.81
CA MET A 51 10.03 13.09 8.51
C MET A 51 10.28 14.60 8.53
N SER A 52 9.52 15.36 9.33
CA SER A 52 9.68 16.81 9.48
C SER A 52 10.96 17.23 10.22
N GLU A 53 11.58 16.32 10.98
CA GLU A 53 12.87 16.59 11.63
C GLU A 53 14.02 16.75 10.61
N GLY A 54 13.81 16.37 9.34
CA GLY A 54 14.79 16.55 8.26
C GLY A 54 16.02 15.66 8.32
N LYS A 55 16.12 14.78 9.32
CA LYS A 55 17.23 13.83 9.49
C LYS A 55 17.21 12.67 8.50
N ILE A 56 16.03 12.36 7.96
CA ILE A 56 15.80 11.25 7.04
C ILE A 56 15.31 11.82 5.72
N ARG A 57 16.04 11.51 4.63
CA ARG A 57 15.71 12.01 3.29
C ARG A 57 14.43 11.39 2.74
N ASN A 58 14.31 10.07 2.86
CA ASN A 58 13.15 9.32 2.41
C ASN A 58 12.97 8.11 3.33
N ALA A 59 11.72 7.66 3.45
CA ALA A 59 11.36 6.49 4.23
C ALA A 59 10.05 5.90 3.73
N THR A 60 9.83 4.62 4.05
CA THR A 60 8.55 3.94 3.86
C THR A 60 7.92 3.59 5.20
N THR A 61 6.63 3.34 5.24
CA THR A 61 5.97 2.73 6.39
C THR A 61 5.95 1.21 6.28
N LYS A 62 5.61 0.54 7.39
CA LYS A 62 5.33 -0.89 7.39
C LYS A 62 3.90 -1.15 6.91
N PRO A 63 3.67 -2.05 5.95
CA PRO A 63 2.32 -2.42 5.55
C PRO A 63 1.65 -3.31 6.61
N LEU A 64 0.40 -3.00 6.93
CA LEU A 64 -0.53 -3.89 7.63
C LEU A 64 -1.65 -4.27 6.67
N GLU A 65 -1.48 -5.41 6.00
CA GLU A 65 -2.38 -5.83 4.93
C GLU A 65 -3.55 -6.65 5.48
N LEU A 66 -4.76 -6.12 5.37
CA LEU A 66 -5.99 -6.81 5.73
C LEU A 66 -6.42 -7.76 4.62
N TRP A 67 -7.05 -8.87 5.00
CA TRP A 67 -7.42 -9.97 4.10
C TRP A 67 -8.91 -10.25 4.12
N LYS A 68 -9.55 -10.20 2.95
CA LYS A 68 -10.96 -10.54 2.69
C LYS A 68 -12.00 -9.66 3.40
N THR A 69 -11.90 -9.52 4.72
CA THR A 69 -12.71 -8.68 5.60
C THR A 69 -11.80 -7.87 6.52
N TYR A 70 -12.37 -7.10 7.43
CA TYR A 70 -11.60 -6.35 8.42
C TYR A 70 -11.14 -7.20 9.62
N GLU A 71 -11.57 -8.47 9.71
CA GLU A 71 -11.27 -9.35 10.83
C GLU A 71 -10.04 -10.23 10.61
N TYR A 72 -9.39 -10.12 9.45
CA TYR A 72 -8.24 -10.93 9.11
C TYR A 72 -7.15 -10.10 8.48
N ARG A 73 -5.91 -10.56 8.66
CA ARG A 73 -4.72 -9.99 8.04
C ARG A 73 -3.78 -11.08 7.59
N ILE A 74 -2.87 -10.72 6.69
CA ILE A 74 -1.74 -11.56 6.33
C ILE A 74 -0.49 -11.19 7.16
N PRO A 75 0.54 -12.06 7.20
CA PRO A 75 1.81 -11.75 7.81
C PRO A 75 2.42 -10.45 7.28
N GLU A 76 3.16 -9.73 8.14
CA GLU A 76 3.96 -8.57 7.70
C GLU A 76 4.98 -9.04 6.66
N ARG A 77 5.07 -8.29 5.56
CA ARG A 77 5.98 -8.59 4.45
C ARG A 77 7.04 -7.51 4.34
N ASN A 78 8.22 -7.88 3.84
CA ASN A 78 9.25 -6.92 3.48
C ASN A 78 8.89 -6.22 2.16
N ARG A 79 7.88 -5.34 2.21
CA ARG A 79 7.35 -4.58 1.08
C ARG A 79 7.18 -3.12 1.47
N LEU A 80 7.39 -2.24 0.51
CA LEU A 80 7.10 -0.81 0.66
C LEU A 80 5.59 -0.58 0.79
N ALA A 81 5.23 0.46 1.54
CA ALA A 81 3.86 0.92 1.70
C ALA A 81 3.81 2.42 1.32
N THR A 82 3.43 3.29 2.27
CA THR A 82 3.44 4.73 2.01
C THR A 82 4.87 5.26 2.04
N VAL A 83 5.26 6.01 1.02
CA VAL A 83 6.60 6.57 0.88
C VAL A 83 6.59 8.07 1.18
N PHE A 84 7.56 8.51 1.96
CA PHE A 84 7.77 9.92 2.31
C PHE A 84 9.10 10.41 1.75
N TRP A 85 9.13 11.67 1.34
CA TRP A 85 10.33 12.38 0.90
C TRP A 85 10.40 13.75 1.57
N ASN A 86 11.46 13.99 2.33
CA ASN A 86 11.82 15.34 2.69
C ASN A 86 12.46 16.01 1.45
N MET A 87 11.91 17.14 1.04
CA MET A 87 12.27 17.90 -0.16
C MET A 87 13.14 19.12 0.15
N ASP A 88 13.52 19.33 1.41
CA ASP A 88 14.42 20.41 1.80
C ASP A 88 15.79 20.21 1.14
N ASN A 89 16.32 21.27 0.53
CA ASN A 89 17.57 21.23 -0.26
C ASN A 89 17.52 20.29 -1.48
N LEU A 90 16.33 19.91 -1.96
CA LEU A 90 16.15 19.29 -3.28
C LEU A 90 15.42 20.24 -4.20
N ASP A 91 15.92 20.48 -5.41
CA ASP A 91 15.17 21.23 -6.42
C ASP A 91 14.17 20.36 -7.17
N SER A 92 14.40 19.05 -7.19
CA SER A 92 13.56 18.05 -7.83
C SER A 92 13.65 16.70 -7.11
N LEU A 93 12.66 15.83 -7.30
CA LEU A 93 12.72 14.45 -6.84
C LEU A 93 13.78 13.70 -7.69
N PRO A 94 14.69 12.93 -7.08
CA PRO A 94 15.63 12.11 -7.85
C PRO A 94 14.91 11.02 -8.64
N GLN A 95 15.67 10.35 -9.52
CA GLN A 95 15.14 9.20 -10.25
C GLN A 95 14.77 8.07 -9.27
N THR A 96 13.49 7.73 -9.22
CA THR A 96 12.95 6.62 -8.41
C THR A 96 12.70 5.38 -9.26
N GLY A 97 12.62 4.21 -8.63
CA GLY A 97 12.07 3.01 -9.27
C GLY A 97 10.54 2.98 -9.20
N ARG A 98 9.99 1.80 -8.91
CA ARG A 98 8.54 1.60 -8.72
C ARG A 98 8.10 2.12 -7.36
N PHE A 99 6.85 2.57 -7.22
CA PHE A 99 6.31 3.06 -5.94
C PHE A 99 7.15 4.16 -5.28
N ALA A 100 7.79 5.00 -6.10
CA ALA A 100 8.72 6.05 -5.67
C ALA A 100 9.92 5.56 -4.85
N ASN A 101 10.29 4.29 -5.01
CA ASN A 101 11.35 3.69 -4.24
C ASN A 101 12.74 4.14 -4.68
N ILE A 102 13.68 4.02 -3.76
CA ILE A 102 15.11 3.99 -4.03
C ILE A 102 15.73 2.83 -3.25
N HIS A 103 16.95 2.43 -3.63
CA HIS A 103 17.67 1.38 -2.92
C HIS A 103 17.81 1.71 -1.43
N HIS A 104 17.54 0.72 -0.57
CA HIS A 104 17.72 0.78 0.90
C HIS A 104 16.89 1.85 1.62
N MET A 105 15.63 2.03 1.24
CA MET A 105 14.72 2.92 1.96
C MET A 105 14.45 2.42 3.39
N PRO A 106 14.65 3.27 4.42
CA PRO A 106 14.37 2.88 5.80
C PRO A 106 12.87 2.75 6.06
N PHE A 107 12.51 1.81 6.92
CA PHE A 107 11.15 1.67 7.43
C PHE A 107 10.97 2.55 8.67
N LEU A 108 10.02 3.46 8.63
CA LEU A 108 9.54 4.15 9.81
C LEU A 108 8.88 3.14 10.76
N PRO A 109 8.99 3.33 12.09
CA PRO A 109 8.33 2.48 13.08
C PRO A 109 6.84 2.84 13.20
N VAL A 110 6.15 2.87 12.05
CA VAL A 110 4.73 3.14 11.91
C VAL A 110 4.08 2.18 10.93
N TYR A 111 2.79 1.92 11.12
CA TYR A 111 2.00 1.08 10.22
C TYR A 111 1.08 1.91 9.32
N THR A 112 0.95 1.46 8.08
CA THR A 112 -0.13 1.87 7.18
C THR A 112 -1.00 0.66 6.91
N HIS A 113 -2.30 0.77 7.17
CA HIS A 113 -3.26 -0.28 6.84
C HIS A 113 -3.49 -0.29 5.33
N ASN A 114 -3.31 -1.45 4.72
CA ASN A 114 -3.60 -1.68 3.31
C ASN A 114 -4.88 -2.52 3.20
N PHE A 115 -5.89 -1.93 2.56
CA PHE A 115 -7.21 -2.52 2.36
C PHE A 115 -7.36 -3.23 1.01
N GLY A 116 -6.25 -3.47 0.32
CA GLY A 116 -6.23 -3.88 -1.07
C GLY A 116 -6.89 -5.22 -1.35
N PHE A 117 -6.86 -6.13 -0.37
CA PHE A 117 -7.48 -7.46 -0.41
C PHE A 117 -8.79 -7.58 0.38
N CYS A 118 -9.29 -6.51 1.01
CA CYS A 118 -10.46 -6.58 1.90
C CYS A 118 -11.56 -5.54 1.60
N TRP A 119 -11.51 -4.89 0.43
CA TRP A 119 -12.49 -3.85 0.09
C TRP A 119 -13.86 -4.41 -0.30
N ASN A 120 -13.97 -5.01 -1.48
CA ASN A 120 -15.15 -5.75 -1.92
C ASN A 120 -14.80 -6.67 -3.11
N PRO A 121 -15.62 -7.70 -3.43
CA PRO A 121 -15.32 -8.64 -4.50
C PRO A 121 -15.09 -7.99 -5.87
N LYS A 122 -15.92 -7.01 -6.24
CA LYS A 122 -15.82 -6.32 -7.53
C LYS A 122 -14.47 -5.59 -7.68
N THR A 123 -14.01 -4.90 -6.63
CA THR A 123 -12.72 -4.20 -6.65
C THR A 123 -11.55 -5.17 -6.71
N VAL A 124 -11.59 -6.27 -5.94
CA VAL A 124 -10.53 -7.28 -5.96
C VAL A 124 -10.47 -8.00 -7.32
N TYR A 125 -11.63 -8.28 -7.92
CA TYR A 125 -11.72 -8.82 -9.29
C TYR A 125 -11.02 -7.90 -10.30
N TRP A 126 -11.38 -6.61 -10.32
CA TRP A 126 -10.75 -5.67 -11.26
C TRP A 126 -9.26 -5.48 -11.01
N LYS A 127 -8.82 -5.47 -9.75
CA LYS A 127 -7.38 -5.46 -9.42
C LYS A 127 -6.67 -6.69 -9.98
N HIS A 128 -7.26 -7.87 -9.82
CA HIS A 128 -6.71 -9.12 -10.34
C HIS A 128 -6.62 -9.10 -11.87
N LEU A 129 -7.70 -8.70 -12.55
CA LEU A 129 -7.70 -8.56 -14.02
C LEU A 129 -6.67 -7.54 -14.52
N LEU A 130 -6.55 -6.40 -13.86
CA LEU A 130 -5.55 -5.38 -14.22
C LEU A 130 -4.13 -5.92 -14.03
N ALA A 131 -3.88 -6.66 -12.94
CA ALA A 131 -2.58 -7.30 -12.73
C ALA A 131 -2.27 -8.32 -13.83
N MET A 132 -3.27 -9.13 -14.24
CA MET A 132 -3.13 -10.09 -15.35
C MET A 132 -2.80 -9.39 -16.67
N ALA A 133 -3.51 -8.31 -17.00
CA ALA A 133 -3.32 -7.57 -18.23
C ALA A 133 -2.00 -6.80 -18.27
N ASN A 134 -1.56 -6.24 -17.13
CA ASN A 134 -0.37 -5.40 -17.06
C ASN A 134 0.93 -6.19 -16.88
N ALA A 135 0.91 -7.38 -16.27
CA ALA A 135 2.13 -8.14 -15.98
C ALA A 135 3.04 -8.37 -17.21
N PRO A 136 2.52 -8.71 -18.41
CA PRO A 136 3.35 -8.81 -19.61
C PRO A 136 4.01 -7.49 -20.05
N ILE A 137 3.38 -6.35 -19.72
CA ILE A 137 3.82 -5.00 -20.12
C ILE A 137 4.90 -4.49 -19.15
N THR A 138 4.67 -4.67 -17.85
CA THR A 138 5.56 -4.18 -16.78
C THR A 138 6.72 -5.14 -16.48
N GLY A 139 6.66 -6.37 -17.00
CA GLY A 139 7.60 -7.43 -16.64
C GLY A 139 7.39 -7.95 -15.21
N ASP A 140 6.21 -7.70 -14.62
CA ASP A 140 5.83 -8.27 -13.34
C ASP A 140 5.59 -9.78 -13.44
N ARG A 141 5.63 -10.44 -12.29
CA ARG A 141 5.24 -11.84 -12.20
C ARG A 141 3.77 -11.96 -12.61
N ARG A 142 3.47 -12.95 -13.44
CA ARG A 142 2.10 -13.24 -13.85
C ARG A 142 1.27 -13.67 -12.63
N PRO A 143 0.09 -13.08 -12.41
CA PRO A 143 -0.83 -13.60 -11.42
C PRO A 143 -1.30 -15.03 -11.77
N ASN A 144 -1.70 -15.79 -10.75
CA ASN A 144 -2.38 -17.06 -10.93
C ASN A 144 -3.84 -16.80 -11.31
N GLU A 145 -4.28 -17.27 -12.47
CA GLU A 145 -5.61 -17.01 -13.04
C GLU A 145 -6.77 -17.42 -12.12
N ASN A 146 -6.57 -18.47 -11.32
CA ASN A 146 -7.59 -19.00 -10.41
C ASN A 146 -7.54 -18.33 -9.02
N TRP A 147 -6.62 -17.37 -8.80
CA TRP A 147 -6.44 -16.75 -7.49
C TRP A 147 -7.69 -16.00 -7.02
N TYR A 148 -8.41 -15.33 -7.92
CA TYR A 148 -9.62 -14.61 -7.53
C TYR A 148 -10.71 -15.55 -7.03
N ASP A 149 -10.89 -16.72 -7.67
CA ASP A 149 -11.86 -17.72 -7.24
C ASP A 149 -11.48 -18.32 -5.89
N LYS A 150 -10.19 -18.54 -5.65
CA LYS A 150 -9.67 -18.89 -4.32
C LYS A 150 -9.98 -17.81 -3.30
N TRP A 151 -9.67 -16.54 -3.59
CA TRP A 151 -10.00 -15.42 -2.70
C TRP A 151 -11.51 -15.30 -2.45
N LEU A 152 -12.34 -15.59 -3.46
CA LEU A 152 -13.79 -15.53 -3.36
C LEU A 152 -14.33 -16.56 -2.35
N ASN A 153 -13.82 -17.79 -2.44
CA ASN A 153 -14.23 -18.95 -1.64
C ASN A 153 -13.40 -19.17 -0.36
N TRP A 154 -12.41 -18.31 -0.10
CA TRP A 154 -11.54 -18.40 1.06
C TRP A 154 -12.33 -18.36 2.38
N SER A 155 -11.91 -19.20 3.31
CA SER A 155 -12.33 -19.17 4.72
C SER A 155 -11.16 -19.52 5.63
N ILE A 156 -11.20 -19.02 6.86
CA ILE A 156 -10.13 -19.25 7.84
C ILE A 156 -9.96 -20.74 8.19
N ASP A 157 -11.07 -21.49 8.22
CA ASP A 157 -11.11 -22.92 8.60
C ASP A 157 -11.03 -23.88 7.39
N GLY A 158 -11.03 -23.34 6.17
CA GLY A 158 -11.01 -24.09 4.92
C GLY A 158 -9.69 -23.89 4.16
N ASP A 159 -9.75 -23.10 3.09
CA ASP A 159 -8.59 -22.87 2.20
C ASP A 159 -7.72 -21.68 2.65
N ASN A 160 -7.13 -21.77 3.83
CA ASN A 160 -6.31 -20.71 4.42
C ASN A 160 -4.80 -20.90 4.22
N LYS A 161 -4.38 -21.26 3.01
CA LYS A 161 -2.96 -21.40 2.66
C LYS A 161 -2.65 -20.85 1.28
N ASP A 162 -1.38 -20.53 1.02
CA ASP A 162 -0.88 -20.20 -0.31
C ASP A 162 -1.68 -19.07 -0.97
N LEU A 163 -1.76 -17.93 -0.28
CA LEU A 163 -2.66 -16.82 -0.59
C LEU A 163 -2.02 -15.76 -1.51
N GLU A 164 -0.75 -15.89 -1.90
CA GLU A 164 -0.10 -14.93 -2.79
C GLU A 164 -0.64 -15.04 -4.21
N ILE A 165 -0.85 -13.88 -4.83
CA ILE A 165 -1.46 -13.73 -6.16
C ILE A 165 -0.53 -14.18 -7.28
N SER A 166 0.79 -14.07 -7.08
CA SER A 166 1.80 -14.37 -8.08
C SER A 166 1.94 -15.88 -8.34
N LEU A 167 1.83 -16.30 -9.61
CA LEU A 167 1.94 -17.70 -10.01
C LEU A 167 3.31 -18.28 -9.64
N GLY A 168 3.31 -19.44 -8.98
CA GLY A 168 4.51 -20.13 -8.50
C GLY A 168 5.17 -19.49 -7.28
N GLN A 169 4.49 -18.56 -6.62
CA GLN A 169 4.93 -17.84 -5.42
C GLN A 169 3.86 -17.81 -4.34
N GLU A 170 2.82 -18.63 -4.48
CA GLU A 170 1.62 -18.62 -3.65
C GLU A 170 1.95 -18.74 -2.14
N HIS A 171 3.01 -19.48 -1.82
CA HIS A 171 3.56 -19.68 -0.47
C HIS A 171 4.09 -18.40 0.22
N ASN A 172 4.36 -17.31 -0.52
CA ASN A 172 4.88 -16.07 0.05
C ASN A 172 3.86 -15.34 0.93
N ILE A 173 2.56 -15.63 0.76
CA ILE A 173 1.55 -15.32 1.76
C ILE A 173 1.03 -16.67 2.27
N PRO A 174 1.63 -17.22 3.32
CA PRO A 174 1.40 -18.62 3.68
C PRO A 174 0.02 -18.88 4.25
N TYR A 175 -0.61 -17.89 4.92
CA TYR A 175 -1.96 -17.96 5.50
C TYR A 175 -2.41 -16.56 5.92
N ALA A 176 -3.69 -16.41 6.26
CA ALA A 176 -4.22 -15.26 6.98
C ALA A 176 -4.59 -15.65 8.41
N TYR A 177 -4.61 -14.69 9.32
CA TYR A 177 -4.96 -14.89 10.73
C TYR A 177 -5.86 -13.78 11.25
N ARG A 178 -6.52 -14.03 12.38
CA ARG A 178 -7.43 -13.07 13.02
C ARG A 178 -6.74 -11.75 13.33
N TYR A 179 -7.44 -10.66 13.05
CA TYR A 179 -7.03 -9.30 13.31
C TYR A 179 -8.02 -8.62 14.28
N ASP A 180 -7.51 -7.83 15.21
CA ASP A 180 -8.34 -7.05 16.11
C ASP A 180 -8.92 -5.84 15.36
N VAL A 181 -10.23 -5.86 15.11
CA VAL A 181 -10.93 -4.75 14.43
C VAL A 181 -10.86 -3.43 15.21
N ASN A 182 -10.57 -3.46 16.52
CA ASN A 182 -10.37 -2.23 17.30
C ASN A 182 -9.11 -1.48 16.87
N ASP A 183 -8.14 -2.21 16.29
CA ASP A 183 -6.92 -1.67 15.73
C ASP A 183 -7.08 -1.10 14.31
N LEU A 184 -8.29 -1.03 13.76
CA LEU A 184 -8.53 -0.32 12.52
C LEU A 184 -8.34 1.20 12.69
N PRO A 185 -8.00 1.92 11.60
CA PRO A 185 -8.04 3.38 11.56
C PRO A 185 -9.40 3.93 11.98
N GLU A 186 -9.39 5.07 12.68
CA GLU A 186 -10.59 5.73 13.20
C GLU A 186 -11.61 5.99 12.08
N VAL A 187 -11.15 6.52 10.95
CA VAL A 187 -11.98 6.81 9.77
C VAL A 187 -12.68 5.58 9.18
N ILE A 188 -12.08 4.39 9.33
CA ILE A 188 -12.68 3.13 8.88
C ILE A 188 -13.74 2.67 9.88
N LYS A 189 -13.45 2.80 11.18
CA LYS A 189 -14.41 2.48 12.24
C LYS A 189 -15.64 3.39 12.18
N ASP A 190 -15.45 4.68 11.95
CA ASP A 190 -16.54 5.65 11.77
C ASP A 190 -17.40 5.31 10.56
N LYS A 191 -16.76 5.10 9.40
CA LYS A 191 -17.47 4.84 8.13
C LYS A 191 -18.35 3.60 8.18
N TYR A 192 -17.92 2.57 8.89
CA TYR A 192 -18.60 1.27 8.93
C TYR A 192 -19.22 0.94 10.28
N ASN A 193 -19.28 1.91 11.20
CA ASN A 193 -19.81 1.76 12.56
C ASN A 193 -19.23 0.53 13.31
N LEU A 194 -17.90 0.40 13.29
CA LEU A 194 -17.16 -0.72 13.87
C LEU A 194 -16.62 -0.42 15.28
N TRP A 195 -17.12 0.63 15.93
CA TRP A 195 -16.76 0.90 17.31
C TRP A 195 -17.31 -0.18 18.22
N PRO A 196 -16.54 -0.62 19.24
CA PRO A 196 -17.09 -1.50 20.25
C PRO A 196 -18.31 -0.82 20.90
N PRO A 197 -19.35 -1.58 21.26
CA PRO A 197 -20.51 -1.02 21.94
C PRO A 197 -20.03 -0.25 23.18
N THR A 198 -20.42 1.02 23.29
CA THR A 198 -20.14 1.82 24.49
C THR A 198 -20.75 1.08 25.67
N LYS A 199 -19.92 0.69 26.65
CA LYS A 199 -20.43 0.13 27.91
C LYS A 199 -21.34 1.19 28.54
N SER A 200 -22.65 0.91 28.54
CA SER A 200 -23.68 1.67 29.25
C SER A 200 -23.56 1.50 30.75
#